data_AF-A0A1H9FBV1-F1
#
_entry.id   AF-A0A1H9FBV1-F1
#
_cell.length_a   1.000
_cell.length_b   1.000
_cell.length_c   1.000
_cell.angle_alpha   90.00
_cell.angle_beta   90.00
_cell.angle_gamma   90.00
#
_symmetry.space_group_name_H-M   'P 1'
#
loop_
_entity.id
_entity.type
_entity.pdbx_description
1 polymer ?
#
loop_
_entity_poly.entity_id
_entity_poly.type
_entity_poly.pdbx_seq_one_letter_code
_entity_poly.pdbx_strand_id
1 'polypeptide(L)'
;MKEYFKKLFLGICISYTSVSVTAAGINAITGMENDNSNTLVMFAFCVIASIVLSLYSLFDNVSPLAMMILQYVAACFFCGLFLLAISRLDPISPRGWFEYYRSFTIPYIIIAGIFYYYLSKEVKNQNKLIQEIQEKSTDSGTHSNI
;
A
#
# COMPACT_ATOMS: atom_id res chain seq x y z
N MET A 1 -5.11 -22.74 3.32
CA MET A 1 -3.70 -22.50 3.70
C MET A 1 -2.71 -22.62 2.55
N LYS A 2 -2.65 -23.75 1.79
CA LYS A 2 -1.69 -23.89 0.67
C LYS A 2 -1.82 -22.80 -0.41
N GLU A 3 -3.04 -22.41 -0.78
CA GLU A 3 -3.24 -21.35 -1.78
C GLU A 3 -2.83 -19.96 -1.29
N TYR A 4 -3.10 -19.66 -0.02
CA TYR A 4 -2.66 -18.42 0.62
C TYR A 4 -1.13 -18.29 0.60
N PHE A 5 -0.42 -19.37 0.99
CA PHE A 5 1.04 -19.40 0.94
C PHE A 5 1.59 -19.22 -0.48
N LYS A 6 0.95 -19.84 -1.49
CA LYS A 6 1.36 -19.65 -2.90
C LYS A 6 1.19 -18.21 -3.35
N LYS A 7 0.04 -17.57 -3.04
CA LYS A 7 -0.23 -16.17 -3.38
C LYS A 7 0.74 -15.22 -2.67
N LEU A 8 1.00 -15.47 -1.39
CA LEU A 8 1.93 -14.68 -0.58
C LEU A 8 3.37 -14.82 -1.10
N PHE A 9 3.84 -16.04 -1.37
CA PHE A 9 5.16 -16.28 -1.94
C PHE A 9 5.32 -15.64 -3.32
N LEU A 10 4.33 -15.80 -4.19
CA LEU A 10 4.32 -15.16 -5.51
C LEU A 10 4.37 -13.63 -5.38
N GLY A 11 3.60 -13.06 -4.44
CA GLY A 11 3.62 -11.63 -4.13
C GLY A 11 5.02 -11.16 -3.70
N ILE A 12 5.66 -11.89 -2.78
CA ILE A 12 7.03 -11.59 -2.34
C ILE A 12 8.00 -11.62 -3.52
N CYS A 13 7.93 -12.65 -4.38
CA CYS A 13 8.82 -12.76 -5.54
C CYS A 13 8.64 -11.61 -6.53
N ILE A 14 7.39 -11.27 -6.87
CA ILE A 14 7.08 -10.16 -7.79
C ILE A 14 7.56 -8.84 -7.19
N SER A 15 7.17 -8.54 -5.96
CA SER A 15 7.56 -7.31 -5.27
C SER A 15 9.07 -7.18 -5.14
N TYR A 16 9.77 -8.24 -4.73
CA TYR A 16 11.22 -8.24 -4.63
C TYR A 16 11.88 -7.99 -5.99
N THR A 17 11.44 -8.67 -7.04
CA THR A 17 11.98 -8.50 -8.39
C THR A 17 11.78 -7.07 -8.89
N SER A 18 10.59 -6.50 -8.69
CA SER A 18 10.31 -5.11 -9.06
C SER A 18 11.22 -4.14 -8.31
N VAL A 19 11.33 -4.26 -6.99
CA VAL A 19 12.17 -3.38 -6.17
C VAL A 19 13.66 -3.55 -6.53
N SER A 20 14.14 -4.77 -6.68
CA SER A 20 15.55 -5.04 -7.01
C SER A 20 15.93 -4.52 -8.40
N VAL A 21 15.04 -4.66 -9.39
CA VAL A 21 15.25 -4.11 -10.75
C VAL A 21 15.25 -2.59 -10.73
N THR A 22 14.33 -1.95 -9.99
CA THR A 22 14.31 -0.49 -9.83
C THR A 22 15.58 0.01 -9.15
N ALA A 23 16.02 -0.64 -8.06
CA ALA A 23 17.25 -0.29 -7.36
C ALA A 23 18.49 -0.45 -8.28
N ALA A 24 18.57 -1.56 -9.02
CA ALA A 24 19.64 -1.78 -9.99
C ALA A 24 19.64 -0.71 -11.11
N GLY A 25 18.46 -0.30 -11.60
CA GLY A 25 18.33 0.77 -12.58
C GLY A 25 18.79 2.13 -12.06
N ILE A 26 18.41 2.49 -10.83
CA ILE A 26 18.86 3.74 -10.18
C ILE A 26 20.38 3.71 -9.98
N ASN A 27 20.93 2.59 -9.52
CA ASN A 27 22.37 2.41 -9.31
C ASN A 27 23.16 2.45 -10.62
N ALA A 28 22.62 1.89 -11.71
CA ALA A 28 23.21 1.99 -13.03
C ALA A 28 23.26 3.44 -13.56
N ILE A 29 22.29 4.29 -13.20
CA ILE A 29 22.26 5.70 -13.59
C ILE A 29 23.16 6.56 -12.70
N THR A 30 23.25 6.25 -11.41
CA THR A 30 23.97 7.06 -10.40
C THR A 30 25.41 6.60 -10.17
N GLY A 31 25.82 5.45 -10.70
CA GLY A 31 27.16 4.89 -10.56
C GLY A 31 27.47 4.35 -9.16
N MET A 32 26.45 4.13 -8.32
CA MET A 32 26.62 3.57 -6.97
C MET A 32 26.70 2.04 -7.03
N GLU A 33 27.65 1.44 -6.31
CA GLU A 33 27.77 -0.01 -6.21
C GLU A 33 26.70 -0.64 -5.30
N ASN A 34 26.23 -1.83 -5.68
CA ASN A 34 25.31 -2.61 -4.86
C ASN A 34 26.07 -3.32 -3.74
N ASP A 35 25.85 -2.90 -2.50
CA ASP A 35 26.27 -3.69 -1.35
C ASP A 35 25.32 -4.89 -1.15
N ASN A 36 25.88 -6.08 -0.94
CA ASN A 36 25.12 -7.32 -0.71
C ASN A 36 24.22 -7.20 0.53
N SER A 37 24.66 -6.45 1.55
CA SER A 37 23.87 -6.17 2.76
C SER A 37 22.57 -5.42 2.45
N ASN A 38 22.63 -4.44 1.54
CA ASN A 38 21.47 -3.64 1.12
C ASN A 38 20.41 -4.49 0.41
N THR A 39 20.85 -5.47 -0.37
CA THR A 39 19.95 -6.40 -1.10
C THR A 39 19.15 -7.29 -0.14
N LEU A 40 19.79 -7.82 0.92
CA LEU A 40 19.12 -8.64 1.93
C LEU A 40 18.10 -7.85 2.74
N VAL A 41 18.42 -6.60 3.09
CA VAL A 41 17.49 -5.69 3.79
C VAL A 41 16.28 -5.36 2.91
N MET A 42 16.48 -5.10 1.61
CA MET A 42 15.39 -4.91 0.66
C MET A 42 14.48 -6.13 0.54
N PHE A 43 15.06 -7.34 0.50
CA PHE A 43 14.30 -8.58 0.48
C PHE A 43 13.43 -8.71 1.75
N ALA A 44 14.00 -8.49 2.93
CA ALA A 44 13.26 -8.56 4.19
C ALA A 44 12.10 -7.55 4.24
N PHE A 45 12.30 -6.32 3.74
CA PHE A 45 11.21 -5.35 3.62
C PHE A 45 10.12 -5.80 2.66
N CYS A 46 10.46 -6.43 1.53
CA CYS A 46 9.46 -6.97 0.60
C CYS A 46 8.64 -8.09 1.25
N VAL A 47 9.25 -8.94 2.07
CA VAL A 47 8.56 -9.98 2.85
C VAL A 47 7.60 -9.35 3.85
N ILE A 48 8.08 -8.39 4.65
CA ILE A 48 7.25 -7.68 5.65
C ILE A 48 6.09 -6.96 4.97
N ALA A 49 6.35 -6.22 3.90
CA ALA A 49 5.33 -5.51 3.14
C ALA A 49 4.26 -6.46 2.58
N SER A 50 4.67 -7.61 2.03
CA SER A 50 3.75 -8.62 1.51
C SER A 50 2.88 -9.24 2.62
N ILE A 51 3.45 -9.45 3.80
CA ILE A 51 2.69 -9.91 4.98
C ILE A 51 1.70 -8.83 5.42
N VAL A 52 2.13 -7.59 5.57
CA VAL A 52 1.23 -6.47 5.93
C VAL A 52 0.12 -6.28 4.90
N LEU A 53 0.44 -6.45 3.61
CA LEU A 53 -0.56 -6.40 2.57
C LEU A 53 -1.55 -7.55 2.72
N SER A 54 -1.09 -8.76 3.02
CA SER A 54 -1.96 -9.94 3.21
C SER A 54 -2.94 -9.82 4.39
N LEU A 55 -2.65 -8.94 5.37
CA LEU A 55 -3.60 -8.59 6.44
C LEU A 55 -4.86 -7.88 5.93
N TYR A 56 -4.90 -7.40 4.67
CA TYR A 56 -6.09 -6.76 4.08
C TYR A 56 -7.34 -7.64 4.18
N SER A 57 -7.19 -8.95 3.95
CA SER A 57 -8.31 -9.89 3.98
C SER A 57 -8.95 -10.00 5.37
N LEU A 58 -8.27 -9.56 6.43
CA LEU A 58 -8.80 -9.59 7.78
C LEU A 58 -9.76 -8.42 8.08
N PHE A 59 -9.77 -7.39 7.22
CA PHE A 59 -10.48 -6.14 7.41
C PHE A 59 -11.47 -5.84 6.28
N ASP A 60 -12.05 -6.88 5.67
CA ASP A 60 -13.02 -6.76 4.57
C ASP A 60 -14.24 -5.86 4.88
N ASN A 61 -14.53 -5.62 6.17
CA ASN A 61 -15.64 -4.76 6.61
C ASN A 61 -15.22 -3.30 6.92
N VAL A 62 -13.96 -2.93 6.72
CA VAL A 62 -13.44 -1.59 7.05
C VAL A 62 -13.40 -0.72 5.80
N SER A 63 -13.69 0.58 5.95
CA SER A 63 -13.59 1.54 4.85
C SER A 63 -12.21 1.47 4.18
N PRO A 64 -12.12 1.45 2.84
CA PRO A 64 -10.86 1.40 2.10
C PRO A 64 -9.84 2.44 2.54
N LEU A 65 -10.30 3.62 2.98
CA LEU A 65 -9.43 4.68 3.49
C LEU A 65 -8.77 4.29 4.81
N ALA A 66 -9.55 3.73 5.74
CA ALA A 66 -9.04 3.29 7.05
C ALA A 66 -8.13 2.06 6.90
N MET A 67 -8.44 1.16 5.97
CA MET A 67 -7.59 0.03 5.61
C MET A 67 -6.21 0.48 5.15
N MET A 68 -6.16 1.50 4.29
CA MET A 68 -4.91 2.07 3.80
C MET A 68 -4.07 2.59 4.97
N ILE A 69 -4.68 3.41 5.86
CA ILE A 69 -3.98 4.01 7.01
C ILE A 69 -3.42 2.91 7.92
N LEU A 70 -4.21 1.86 8.17
CA LEU A 70 -3.78 0.73 8.98
C LEU A 70 -2.56 0.01 8.35
N GLN A 71 -2.56 -0.20 7.03
CA GLN A 71 -1.42 -0.78 6.32
C GLN A 71 -0.16 0.06 6.44
N TYR A 72 -0.29 1.40 6.38
CA TYR A 72 0.86 2.30 6.58
C TYR A 72 1.43 2.20 7.99
N VAL A 73 0.56 2.28 9.00
CA VAL A 73 0.98 2.19 10.40
C VAL A 73 1.63 0.83 10.67
N ALA A 74 1.02 -0.26 10.19
CA ALA A 74 1.56 -1.61 10.31
C ALA A 74 2.92 -1.72 9.61
N ALA A 75 3.05 -1.26 8.37
CA ALA A 75 4.30 -1.31 7.62
C ALA A 75 5.41 -0.50 8.31
N CYS A 76 5.12 0.73 8.77
CA CYS A 76 6.07 1.52 9.56
C CYS A 76 6.48 0.82 10.85
N PHE A 77 5.54 0.18 11.54
CA PHE A 77 5.80 -0.54 12.77
C PHE A 77 6.69 -1.77 12.55
N PHE A 78 6.33 -2.67 11.63
CA PHE A 78 7.08 -3.90 11.39
C PHE A 78 8.45 -3.63 10.77
N CYS A 79 8.54 -2.72 9.81
CA CYS A 79 9.82 -2.34 9.21
C CYS A 79 10.70 -1.58 10.22
N GLY A 80 10.12 -0.73 11.06
CA GLY A 80 10.84 -0.07 12.16
C GLY A 80 11.37 -1.07 13.19
N LEU A 81 10.58 -2.08 13.57
CA LEU A 81 11.03 -3.17 14.44
C LEU A 81 12.17 -3.97 13.81
N PHE A 82 12.08 -4.27 12.52
CA PHE A 82 13.14 -4.95 11.79
C PHE A 82 14.44 -4.14 11.77
N LEU A 83 14.36 -2.84 11.48
CA LEU A 83 15.51 -1.93 11.56
C LEU A 83 16.07 -1.80 12.97
N LEU A 84 15.22 -1.81 14.01
CA LEU A 84 15.67 -1.80 15.41
C LEU A 84 16.46 -3.07 15.74
N ALA A 85 16.02 -4.22 15.23
CA ALA A 85 16.73 -5.48 15.38
C ALA A 85 18.10 -5.45 14.67
N ILE A 86 18.16 -4.93 13.43
CA ILE A 86 19.42 -4.74 12.69
C ILE A 86 20.33 -3.72 13.38
N SER A 87 19.76 -2.67 13.97
CA SER A 87 20.52 -1.62 14.66
C SER A 87 21.33 -2.13 15.85
N ARG A 88 21.05 -3.35 16.34
CA ARG A 88 21.89 -4.02 17.35
C ARG A 88 23.15 -4.69 16.79
N LEU A 89 23.16 -4.99 15.50
CA LEU A 89 24.30 -5.59 14.80
C LEU A 89 25.17 -4.51 14.15
N ASP A 90 24.54 -3.53 13.49
CA ASP A 90 25.20 -2.37 12.89
C ASP A 90 24.49 -1.07 13.33
N PRO A 91 25.18 -0.10 13.94
CA PRO A 91 24.55 1.11 14.42
C PRO A 91 23.99 1.95 13.27
N ILE A 92 22.66 2.08 13.21
CA ILE A 92 21.99 2.93 12.24
C ILE A 92 22.14 4.39 12.67
N SER A 93 22.69 5.22 11.79
CA SER A 93 22.80 6.66 12.08
C SER A 93 21.40 7.27 12.29
N PRO A 94 21.24 8.26 13.19
CA PRO A 94 19.94 8.95 13.39
C PRO A 94 19.35 9.51 12.09
N ARG A 95 20.20 9.90 11.14
CA ARG A 95 19.80 10.36 9.81
C ARG A 95 19.20 9.24 8.95
N GLY A 96 19.67 8.00 9.11
CA GLY A 96 19.14 6.83 8.40
C GLY A 96 17.67 6.54 8.75
N TRP A 97 17.28 6.72 10.02
CA TRP A 97 15.88 6.60 10.44
C TRP A 97 14.97 7.66 9.78
N PHE A 98 15.45 8.89 9.69
CA PHE A 98 14.70 9.98 9.05
C PHE A 98 14.55 9.75 7.53
N GLU A 99 15.63 9.37 6.86
CA GLU A 99 15.63 9.01 5.43
C GLU A 99 14.67 7.84 5.15
N TYR A 100 14.62 6.85 6.03
CA TYR A 100 13.69 5.71 5.94
C TYR A 100 12.22 6.16 6.01
N TYR A 101 11.83 6.89 7.07
CA TYR A 101 10.46 7.35 7.22
C TYR A 101 10.06 8.27 6.08
N ARG A 102 10.95 9.17 5.65
CA ARG A 102 10.70 10.06 4.52
C ARG A 102 10.43 9.28 3.22
N SER A 103 11.24 8.28 2.93
CA SER A 103 11.12 7.44 1.73
C SER A 103 9.84 6.61 1.73
N PHE A 104 9.33 6.23 2.90
CA PHE A 104 8.08 5.49 3.01
C PHE A 104 6.84 6.42 2.99
N THR A 105 6.94 7.58 3.65
CA THR A 105 5.82 8.52 3.84
C THR A 105 5.49 9.28 2.57
N ILE A 106 6.50 9.77 1.84
CA ILE A 106 6.26 10.61 0.64
C ILE A 106 5.45 9.86 -0.43
N PRO A 107 5.86 8.67 -0.90
CA PRO A 107 5.10 7.94 -1.92
C PRO A 107 3.71 7.57 -1.40
N TYR A 108 3.60 7.23 -0.12
CA TYR A 108 2.35 6.85 0.49
C TYR A 108 1.33 8.01 0.50
N ILE A 109 1.73 9.22 0.90
CA ILE A 109 0.87 10.40 0.87
C ILE A 109 0.40 10.71 -0.57
N ILE A 110 1.28 10.56 -1.56
CA ILE A 110 0.94 10.79 -2.97
C ILE A 110 -0.15 9.79 -3.41
N ILE A 111 0.06 8.50 -3.14
CA ILE A 111 -0.90 7.44 -3.49
C ILE A 111 -2.23 7.65 -2.77
N ALA A 112 -2.20 7.97 -1.46
CA ALA A 112 -3.39 8.22 -0.67
C ALA A 112 -4.18 9.43 -1.17
N GLY A 113 -3.50 10.51 -1.57
CA GLY A 113 -4.11 11.70 -2.14
C GLY A 113 -4.81 11.40 -3.48
N ILE A 114 -4.15 10.67 -4.37
CA ILE A 114 -4.74 10.22 -5.63
C ILE A 114 -5.97 9.33 -5.36
N PHE A 115 -5.85 8.37 -4.46
CA PHE A 115 -6.94 7.46 -4.09
C PHE A 115 -8.16 8.22 -3.55
N TYR A 116 -7.95 9.19 -2.66
CA TYR A 116 -9.02 10.00 -2.09
C TYR A 116 -9.75 10.84 -3.16
N TYR A 117 -9.00 11.37 -4.13
CA TYR A 117 -9.57 12.12 -5.25
C TYR A 117 -10.49 11.24 -6.11
N TYR A 118 -10.05 10.03 -6.47
CA TYR A 118 -10.88 9.08 -7.22
C TYR A 118 -12.10 8.63 -6.43
N LEU A 119 -11.93 8.28 -5.15
CA LEU A 119 -13.02 7.85 -4.28
C LEU A 119 -14.10 8.93 -4.15
N SER A 120 -13.71 10.18 -3.98
CA SER A 120 -14.64 11.32 -3.89
C SER A 120 -15.46 11.51 -5.17
N LYS A 121 -14.84 11.27 -6.33
CA LYS A 121 -15.52 11.34 -7.62
C LYS A 121 -16.51 10.19 -7.80
N GLU A 122 -16.11 9.00 -7.40
CA GLU A 122 -16.91 7.78 -7.49
C GLU A 122 -18.17 7.86 -6.60
N VAL A 123 -18.01 8.30 -5.35
CA VAL A 123 -19.14 8.51 -4.42
C VAL A 123 -20.15 9.53 -4.97
N LYS A 124 -19.68 10.63 -5.56
CA LYS A 124 -20.57 11.62 -6.20
C LYS A 124 -21.34 11.02 -7.39
N ASN A 125 -20.68 10.18 -8.18
CA ASN A 125 -21.29 9.54 -9.34
C ASN A 125 -22.36 8.52 -8.91
N GLN A 126 -22.07 7.71 -7.89
CA GLN A 126 -23.04 6.75 -7.33
C GLN A 126 -24.26 7.45 -6.70
N ASN A 127 -24.05 8.54 -5.95
CA ASN A 127 -25.17 9.31 -5.39
C ASN A 127 -26.07 9.91 -6.49
N LYS A 128 -25.48 10.37 -7.59
CA LYS A 128 -26.26 10.88 -8.74
C LYS A 128 -27.11 9.77 -9.38
N LEU A 129 -26.54 8.57 -9.57
CA LEU A 129 -27.27 7.42 -10.10
C LEU A 129 -28.42 7.00 -9.18
N ILE A 130 -28.23 7.05 -7.86
CA ILE A 130 -29.31 6.75 -6.90
C ILE A 130 -30.43 7.79 -6.99
N GLN A 131 -30.10 9.08 -7.11
CA GLN A 131 -31.09 10.14 -7.30
C GLN A 131 -31.88 9.97 -8.60
N GLU A 132 -31.20 9.64 -9.72
CA GLU A 132 -31.87 9.40 -11.01
C GLU A 132 -32.83 8.20 -10.95
N ILE A 133 -32.51 7.14 -10.19
CA ILE A 133 -33.40 6.00 -9.96
C ILE A 133 -34.60 6.41 -9.11
N GLN A 134 -34.39 7.16 -8.03
CA GLN A 134 -35.45 7.64 -7.14
C GLN A 134 -36.44 8.57 -7.88
N GLU A 135 -35.92 9.50 -8.69
CA GLU A 135 -36.73 10.41 -9.50
C GLU A 135 -37.56 9.65 -10.55
N LYS A 136 -36.96 8.70 -11.29
CA LYS A 136 -37.71 7.86 -12.24
C LYS A 136 -38.79 7.01 -11.58
N SER A 137 -38.52 6.45 -10.40
CA SER A 137 -39.52 5.66 -9.67
C SER A 137 -40.71 6.49 -9.17
N THR A 138 -40.49 7.77 -8.88
CA THR A 138 -41.54 8.71 -8.45
C THR A 138 -42.41 9.16 -9.64
N ASP A 139 -41.81 9.37 -10.81
CA ASP A 139 -42.53 9.77 -12.04
C ASP A 139 -43.40 8.62 -12.60
N SER A 140 -42.93 7.38 -12.45
CA SER A 140 -43.67 6.15 -12.84
C SER A 140 -44.94 5.91 -12.01
N GLY A 141 -45.04 6.47 -10.79
CA GLY A 141 -46.21 6.34 -9.93
C GLY A 141 -47.33 7.35 -10.21
N THR A 142 -47.04 8.41 -10.96
CA THR A 142 -47.99 9.51 -11.21
C THR A 142 -48.89 9.26 -12.42
N HIS A 143 -48.47 8.41 -13.37
CA HIS A 143 -49.27 8.05 -14.55
C HIS A 143 -50.31 6.92 -14.33
N SER A 144 -50.41 6.34 -13.14
CA SER A 144 -51.43 5.33 -12.81
C SER A 144 -52.70 5.89 -12.16
N ASN A 145 -52.80 7.21 -11.96
CA ASN A 145 -53.94 7.86 -11.30
C ASN A 145 -54.54 9.02 -12.13
N ILE A 146 -54.76 8.81 -13.43
CA ILE A 146 -55.68 9.62 -14.25
C ILE A 146 -56.53 8.69 -15.11
#